data_AF-A0A679HPF0-F1
#
_entry.id   AF-A0A679HPF0-F1
#
_cell.length_a   1.000
_cell.length_b   1.000
_cell.length_c   1.000
_cell.angle_alpha   90.00
_cell.angle_beta   90.00
_cell.angle_gamma   90.00
#
_symmetry.space_group_name_H-M   'P 1'
#
loop_
_entity.id
_entity.type
_entity.pdbx_description
1 polymer ?
#
loop_
_entity_poly.entity_id
_entity_poly.type
_entity_poly.pdbx_seq_one_letter_code
_entity_poly.pdbx_strand_id
1 'polypeptide(L)'
;MVSLFCSDGVSIHVGLKKENMNINSRYMDSLILSQAIKFVPEYRTIIMKRLLFIFTFFCLPAIHGGAQNILTLENCLRMGIENNLSLQGKRKAMQKSKYGISENRLKLLPQINGFANFNDNIDPPVSVTDGSSYGVPYNITRTLQYGANAGVELQMPLYNQTLYTSISIAEIVDEMSRLSYEKAREDLILQISKMYYLGQVTAEQIALIKANITRLEELRDITQAFFDNGMAMEVDLKRVNINLENLKVQYDNAQAMMTQQLNMLKYIMDYPAEKEIGLLPVNTDSIATVALTGLSENLYELQLLQSQVQLAERQKRLISNGYIPSLNLTGNWRFAAYTDEAYHWFHSGPSNHWFRSYGVGLTLRIPIFDGLDKKYKIRKAMIDIETMKLSRLDTQKNLQTQYLNAVNDLMNNQRNFKKQKDNYLLAEEVYTVTTDRYREGITSMTEVLQDEMRMSEAQNNYISAHYNYRVTNLMLLKLTGQISSLFK
;
A
#
# COMPACT_ATOMS: atom_id res chain seq x y z
N MET A 1 -29.07 5.56 37.74
CA MET A 1 -28.24 6.45 38.57
C MET A 1 -26.79 6.10 38.28
N VAL A 2 -25.96 7.13 38.11
CA VAL A 2 -24.52 7.12 37.78
C VAL A 2 -24.18 6.87 36.30
N SER A 3 -23.31 7.76 35.82
CA SER A 3 -22.94 8.14 34.46
C SER A 3 -21.51 7.68 34.13
N LEU A 4 -21.23 7.39 32.85
CA LEU A 4 -19.94 7.66 32.19
C LEU A 4 -20.07 7.56 30.66
N PHE A 5 -19.42 8.52 29.99
CA PHE A 5 -19.34 8.76 28.55
C PHE A 5 -18.67 7.61 27.76
N CYS A 6 -19.15 7.34 26.53
CA CYS A 6 -18.33 7.51 25.33
C CYS A 6 -19.19 7.52 24.05
N SER A 7 -18.74 8.34 23.10
CA SER A 7 -19.39 8.74 21.85
C SER A 7 -19.43 7.64 20.79
N ASP A 8 -20.60 7.51 20.17
CA ASP A 8 -20.89 7.34 18.73
C ASP A 8 -19.88 6.56 17.86
N GLY A 9 -20.27 5.48 17.18
CA GLY A 9 -21.60 4.90 17.08
C GLY A 9 -21.67 3.90 15.93
N VAL A 10 -22.39 2.80 16.16
CA VAL A 10 -23.15 2.05 15.15
C VAL A 10 -24.29 1.36 15.91
N SER A 11 -25.52 1.83 15.72
CA SER A 11 -26.74 1.17 16.20
C SER A 11 -27.49 0.58 15.02
N ILE A 12 -27.78 -0.73 15.07
CA ILE A 12 -28.73 -1.39 14.17
C ILE A 12 -30.00 -1.67 14.99
N HIS A 13 -31.11 -1.06 14.61
CA HIS A 13 -32.45 -1.36 15.12
C HIS A 13 -33.11 -2.42 14.23
N VAL A 14 -33.62 -3.49 14.84
CA VAL A 14 -34.63 -4.36 14.23
C VAL A 14 -35.80 -4.44 15.20
N GLY A 15 -36.93 -3.88 14.79
CA GLY A 15 -38.18 -3.86 15.55
C GLY A 15 -38.89 -5.21 15.50
N LEU A 16 -39.37 -5.66 16.65
CA LEU A 16 -40.28 -6.79 16.81
C LEU A 16 -41.73 -6.30 16.72
N LYS A 17 -42.53 -6.94 15.85
CA LYS A 17 -43.99 -6.82 15.82
C LYS A 17 -44.60 -8.02 16.53
N LYS A 18 -45.60 -7.75 17.37
CA LYS A 18 -46.27 -8.64 18.31
C LYS A 18 -47.53 -9.26 17.68
N GLU A 19 -48.00 -10.34 18.32
CA GLU A 19 -49.37 -10.91 18.32
C GLU A 19 -49.76 -11.80 17.13
N ASN A 20 -50.50 -12.91 17.27
CA ASN A 20 -51.24 -13.55 18.36
C ASN A 20 -51.53 -15.01 17.92
N MET A 21 -51.52 -16.00 18.84
CA MET A 21 -52.48 -17.12 18.76
C MET A 21 -52.56 -17.89 20.08
N ASN A 22 -53.77 -17.85 20.67
CA ASN A 22 -54.29 -18.70 21.73
C ASN A 22 -54.15 -20.20 21.40
N ILE A 23 -54.02 -21.06 22.42
CA ILE A 23 -54.76 -22.34 22.58
C ILE A 23 -54.71 -22.79 24.06
N ASN A 24 -55.82 -23.42 24.46
CA ASN A 24 -56.29 -23.81 25.80
C ASN A 24 -55.50 -24.89 26.57
N SER A 25 -55.36 -24.64 27.88
CA SER A 25 -55.67 -25.46 29.08
C SER A 25 -55.95 -26.99 29.02
N ARG A 26 -55.18 -27.71 29.89
CA ARG A 26 -55.47 -28.89 30.77
C ARG A 26 -55.64 -30.30 30.16
N TYR A 27 -54.85 -31.28 30.65
CA TYR A 27 -55.24 -32.39 31.56
C TYR A 27 -54.11 -33.46 31.73
N MET A 28 -53.79 -33.80 32.99
CA MET A 28 -53.40 -35.10 33.61
C MET A 28 -52.03 -35.82 33.41
N ASP A 29 -51.45 -36.15 34.59
CA ASP A 29 -50.82 -37.39 35.09
C ASP A 29 -49.57 -37.99 34.40
N SER A 30 -48.40 -38.10 35.05
CA SER A 30 -47.95 -38.98 36.16
C SER A 30 -47.53 -40.40 35.71
N LEU A 31 -46.28 -40.77 36.06
CA LEU A 31 -45.59 -42.09 36.19
C LEU A 31 -44.14 -41.90 35.67
N ILE A 32 -43.06 -42.19 36.39
CA ILE A 32 -42.49 -43.52 36.74
C ILE A 32 -41.44 -43.27 37.85
N LEU A 33 -41.61 -43.83 39.06
CA LEU A 33 -40.83 -44.95 39.69
C LEU A 33 -39.28 -44.82 39.58
N SER A 34 -38.52 -44.62 40.65
CA SER A 34 -38.20 -45.53 41.79
C SER A 34 -36.99 -46.45 41.57
N GLN A 35 -36.03 -46.32 42.53
CA GLN A 35 -35.02 -47.30 42.99
C GLN A 35 -33.78 -47.59 42.12
N ALA A 36 -32.59 -47.96 42.64
CA ALA A 36 -31.87 -47.77 43.91
C ALA A 36 -30.61 -48.67 43.85
N ILE A 37 -29.42 -48.10 44.13
CA ILE A 37 -28.26 -48.68 44.87
C ILE A 37 -27.51 -49.92 44.28
N LYS A 38 -26.19 -49.80 44.03
CA LYS A 38 -25.04 -50.52 44.69
C LYS A 38 -23.74 -50.58 43.87
N PHE A 39 -22.71 -49.87 44.35
CA PHE A 39 -21.29 -50.25 44.59
C PHE A 39 -20.65 -51.50 43.93
N VAL A 40 -19.47 -51.32 43.27
CA VAL A 40 -18.10 -51.85 43.60
C VAL A 40 -17.14 -51.71 42.39
N PRO A 41 -15.81 -51.51 42.59
CA PRO A 41 -14.87 -50.94 41.62
C PRO A 41 -13.86 -51.95 41.06
N GLU A 42 -13.37 -51.73 39.83
CA GLU A 42 -12.07 -52.21 39.33
C GLU A 42 -11.87 -51.62 37.93
N TYR A 43 -10.75 -50.93 37.68
CA TYR A 43 -10.13 -50.55 36.38
C TYR A 43 -9.30 -49.27 36.56
N ARG A 44 -8.38 -49.25 37.54
CA ARG A 44 -7.55 -48.07 37.85
C ARG A 44 -6.05 -48.26 37.63
N THR A 45 -5.61 -49.33 36.96
CA THR A 45 -4.17 -49.66 36.84
C THR A 45 -3.67 -49.87 35.41
N ILE A 46 -4.53 -49.87 34.38
CA ILE A 46 -4.11 -50.13 32.98
C ILE A 46 -4.11 -48.86 32.11
N ILE A 47 -4.84 -47.80 32.48
CA ILE A 47 -4.92 -46.55 31.69
C ILE A 47 -3.78 -45.56 32.04
N MET A 48 -3.22 -45.62 33.25
CA MET A 48 -2.16 -44.68 33.68
C MET A 48 -0.75 -44.99 33.13
N LYS A 49 -0.49 -46.20 32.59
CA LYS A 49 0.81 -46.52 31.97
C LYS A 49 0.90 -46.21 30.47
N ARG A 50 -0.25 -46.06 29.77
CA ARG A 50 -0.29 -45.68 28.35
C ARG A 50 -0.40 -44.17 28.13
N LEU A 51 -0.95 -43.41 29.08
CA LEU A 51 -0.94 -41.94 29.04
C LEU A 51 0.42 -41.32 29.43
N LEU A 52 1.22 -42.00 30.26
CA LEU A 52 2.56 -41.52 30.65
C LEU A 52 3.64 -41.73 29.57
N PHE A 53 3.38 -42.60 28.59
CA PHE A 53 4.27 -42.83 27.44
C PHE A 53 3.92 -41.98 26.20
N ILE A 54 2.73 -41.37 26.17
CA ILE A 54 2.33 -40.42 25.11
C ILE A 54 2.60 -38.96 25.52
N PHE A 55 2.73 -38.68 26.83
CA PHE A 55 3.06 -37.33 27.32
C PHE A 55 4.58 -37.04 27.40
N THR A 56 5.44 -38.06 27.25
CA THR A 56 6.91 -37.91 27.31
C THR A 56 7.57 -37.74 25.94
N PHE A 57 6.80 -37.80 24.84
CA PHE A 57 7.30 -37.52 23.48
C PHE A 57 6.94 -36.11 22.97
N PHE A 58 6.30 -35.26 23.79
CA PHE A 58 5.87 -33.91 23.39
C PHE A 58 6.57 -32.76 24.16
N CYS A 59 7.64 -33.05 24.89
CA CYS A 59 8.50 -32.05 25.51
C CYS A 59 9.95 -32.21 25.03
N LEU A 60 10.17 -32.12 23.72
CA LEU A 60 11.41 -31.54 23.22
C LEU A 60 11.19 -30.02 23.32
N PRO A 61 11.83 -29.29 24.25
CA PRO A 61 11.96 -27.86 24.08
C PRO A 61 12.67 -27.68 22.74
N ALA A 62 11.95 -27.17 21.74
CA ALA A 62 12.56 -26.60 20.57
C ALA A 62 13.38 -25.43 21.10
N ILE A 63 14.64 -25.72 21.44
CA ILE A 63 15.71 -24.76 21.51
C ILE A 63 15.76 -24.20 20.09
N HIS A 64 14.92 -23.20 19.83
CA HIS A 64 15.16 -22.24 18.78
C HIS A 64 16.40 -21.51 19.24
N GLY A 65 17.56 -22.12 18.98
CA GLY A 65 18.76 -21.33 18.80
C GLY A 65 18.38 -20.35 17.71
N GLY A 66 18.07 -19.12 18.13
CA GLY A 66 17.89 -18.00 17.22
C GLY A 66 19.24 -17.78 16.57
N ALA A 67 19.57 -18.60 15.57
CA ALA A 67 20.61 -18.28 14.63
C ALA A 67 20.14 -16.97 14.00
N GLN A 68 20.80 -15.87 14.37
CA GLN A 68 20.53 -14.56 13.80
C GLN A 68 20.60 -14.72 12.29
N ASN A 69 19.46 -14.54 11.61
CA ASN A 69 19.43 -14.70 10.16
C ASN A 69 20.21 -13.54 9.55
N ILE A 70 21.40 -13.84 9.03
CA ILE A 70 22.23 -12.85 8.33
C ILE A 70 21.63 -12.66 6.94
N LEU A 71 21.14 -11.45 6.67
CA LEU A 71 20.47 -11.10 5.42
C LEU A 71 21.43 -10.38 4.47
N THR A 72 21.41 -10.83 3.21
CA THR A 72 22.03 -10.14 2.08
C THR A 72 21.07 -9.10 1.53
N LEU A 73 21.58 -8.10 0.80
CA LEU A 73 20.74 -7.11 0.11
C LEU A 73 19.74 -7.80 -0.82
N GLU A 74 20.18 -8.80 -1.59
CA GLU A 74 19.31 -9.57 -2.50
C GLU A 74 18.16 -10.25 -1.75
N ASN A 75 18.45 -10.90 -0.61
CA ASN A 75 17.42 -11.52 0.22
C ASN A 75 16.41 -10.48 0.74
N CYS A 76 16.90 -9.32 1.20
CA CYS A 76 16.06 -8.21 1.63
C CYS A 76 15.14 -7.69 0.51
N LEU A 77 15.69 -7.53 -0.70
CA LEU A 77 14.94 -7.09 -1.87
C LEU A 77 13.89 -8.11 -2.29
N ARG A 78 14.23 -9.40 -2.34
CA ARG A 78 13.28 -10.46 -2.69
C ARG A 78 12.12 -10.51 -1.69
N MET A 79 12.41 -10.57 -0.39
CA MET A 79 11.38 -10.58 0.65
C MET A 79 10.51 -9.34 0.60
N GLY A 80 11.12 -8.15 0.45
CA GLY A 80 10.36 -6.90 0.35
C GLY A 80 9.45 -6.86 -0.88
N ILE A 81 9.91 -7.28 -2.06
CA ILE A 81 9.07 -7.29 -3.28
C ILE A 81 7.92 -8.30 -3.17
N GLU A 82 8.15 -9.44 -2.51
CA GLU A 82 7.13 -10.49 -2.35
C GLU A 82 6.07 -10.11 -1.31
N ASN A 83 6.49 -9.57 -0.16
CA ASN A 83 5.62 -9.43 1.00
C ASN A 83 5.10 -8.00 1.23
N ASN A 84 5.82 -6.95 0.78
CA ASN A 84 5.46 -5.56 1.12
C ASN A 84 3.99 -5.22 0.81
N LEU A 85 3.27 -4.83 1.86
CA LEU A 85 1.82 -4.58 1.81
C LEU A 85 1.44 -3.41 0.87
N SER A 86 2.27 -2.36 0.78
CA SER A 86 2.04 -1.25 -0.14
C SER A 86 2.12 -1.71 -1.60
N LEU A 87 3.13 -2.55 -1.92
CA LEU A 87 3.28 -3.12 -3.25
C LEU A 87 2.17 -4.13 -3.57
N GLN A 88 1.70 -4.92 -2.59
CA GLN A 88 0.51 -5.75 -2.75
C GLN A 88 -0.73 -4.91 -3.07
N GLY A 89 -0.91 -3.76 -2.40
CA GLY A 89 -1.98 -2.80 -2.71
C GLY A 89 -1.94 -2.32 -4.16
N LYS A 90 -0.74 -2.01 -4.69
CA LYS A 90 -0.55 -1.67 -6.11
C LYS A 90 -0.87 -2.83 -7.04
N ARG A 91 -0.49 -4.06 -6.68
CA ARG A 91 -0.84 -5.28 -7.43
C ARG A 91 -2.36 -5.49 -7.48
N LYS A 92 -3.07 -5.25 -6.37
CA LYS A 92 -4.54 -5.29 -6.32
C LYS A 92 -5.19 -4.17 -7.14
N ALA A 93 -4.61 -2.97 -7.16
CA ALA A 93 -5.08 -1.89 -8.03
C ALA A 93 -4.95 -2.25 -9.52
N MET A 94 -3.84 -2.89 -9.92
CA MET A 94 -3.69 -3.42 -11.29
C MET A 94 -4.75 -4.49 -11.61
N GLN A 95 -5.01 -5.44 -10.70
CA GLN A 95 -6.10 -6.42 -10.87
C GLN A 95 -7.47 -5.75 -11.01
N LYS A 96 -7.76 -4.73 -10.19
CA LYS A 96 -8.99 -3.92 -10.26
C LYS A 96 -9.12 -3.24 -11.63
N SER A 97 -8.03 -2.70 -12.18
CA SER A 97 -8.07 -2.04 -13.48
C SER A 97 -8.37 -2.99 -14.63
N LYS A 98 -7.84 -4.23 -14.60
CA LYS A 98 -8.21 -5.28 -15.56
C LYS A 98 -9.71 -5.59 -15.54
N TYR A 99 -10.31 -5.68 -14.35
CA TYR A 99 -11.76 -5.83 -14.24
C TYR A 99 -12.52 -4.61 -14.78
N GLY A 100 -11.96 -3.41 -14.66
CA GLY A 100 -12.50 -2.20 -15.29
C GLY A 100 -12.58 -2.29 -16.83
N ILE A 101 -11.61 -2.95 -17.49
CA ILE A 101 -11.70 -3.22 -18.94
C ILE A 101 -12.87 -4.15 -19.23
N SER A 102 -12.95 -5.28 -18.51
CA SER A 102 -14.03 -6.25 -18.68
C SER A 102 -15.40 -5.63 -18.42
N GLU A 103 -15.55 -4.86 -17.34
CA GLU A 103 -16.79 -4.13 -17.00
C GLU A 103 -17.23 -3.22 -18.16
N ASN A 104 -16.30 -2.45 -18.76
CA ASN A 104 -16.64 -1.60 -19.90
C ASN A 104 -16.96 -2.38 -21.18
N ARG A 105 -16.36 -3.56 -21.38
CA ARG A 105 -16.71 -4.46 -22.50
C ARG A 105 -18.10 -5.06 -22.32
N LEU A 106 -18.47 -5.45 -21.09
CA LEU A 106 -19.79 -6.02 -20.78
C LEU A 106 -20.94 -5.03 -21.02
N LYS A 107 -20.68 -3.71 -20.99
CA LYS A 107 -21.67 -2.69 -21.39
C LYS A 107 -22.11 -2.79 -22.86
N LEU A 108 -21.37 -3.52 -23.70
CA LEU A 108 -21.76 -3.80 -25.08
C LEU A 108 -22.73 -5.00 -25.20
N LEU A 109 -22.89 -5.79 -24.14
CA LEU A 109 -23.80 -6.93 -24.11
C LEU A 109 -25.23 -6.52 -23.76
N PRO A 110 -26.24 -7.34 -24.09
CA PRO A 110 -27.62 -7.11 -23.66
C PRO A 110 -27.70 -6.96 -22.14
N GLN A 111 -28.28 -5.86 -21.69
CA GLN A 111 -28.68 -5.65 -20.31
C GLN A 111 -30.15 -6.00 -20.19
N ILE A 112 -30.48 -6.88 -19.24
CA ILE A 112 -31.83 -7.35 -18.99
C ILE A 112 -32.21 -6.93 -17.58
N ASN A 113 -33.19 -6.04 -17.44
CA ASN A 113 -33.66 -5.57 -16.15
C ASN A 113 -35.10 -6.02 -15.93
N GLY A 114 -35.42 -6.43 -14.69
CA GLY A 114 -36.80 -6.58 -14.25
C GLY A 114 -37.27 -5.29 -13.59
N PHE A 115 -38.51 -4.89 -13.84
CA PHE A 115 -39.12 -3.76 -13.15
C PHE A 115 -40.52 -4.12 -12.66
N ALA A 116 -40.94 -3.45 -11.58
CA ALA A 116 -42.31 -3.43 -11.12
C ALA A 116 -42.61 -2.03 -10.60
N ASN A 117 -43.67 -1.40 -11.09
CA ASN A 117 -44.10 -0.08 -10.64
C ASN A 117 -45.59 -0.13 -10.29
N PHE A 118 -45.96 0.61 -9.25
CA PHE A 118 -47.33 0.89 -8.88
C PHE A 118 -47.51 2.41 -8.85
N ASN A 119 -48.62 2.88 -9.41
CA ASN A 119 -48.91 4.29 -9.54
C ASN A 119 -50.37 4.56 -9.14
N ASP A 120 -50.56 5.54 -8.27
CA ASP A 120 -51.86 6.10 -7.91
C ASP A 120 -52.02 7.46 -8.60
N ASN A 121 -52.89 7.51 -9.61
CA ASN A 121 -53.23 8.75 -10.30
C ASN A 121 -54.35 9.44 -9.54
N ILE A 122 -53.98 10.23 -8.51
CA ILE A 122 -54.91 10.98 -7.65
C ILE A 122 -55.95 11.76 -8.48
N ASP A 123 -55.55 12.29 -9.64
CA ASP A 123 -56.46 12.77 -10.67
C ASP A 123 -56.21 11.96 -11.96
N PRO A 124 -57.08 10.99 -12.31
CA PRO A 124 -56.84 10.10 -13.43
C PRO A 124 -56.88 10.86 -14.78
N PRO A 125 -55.90 10.66 -15.68
CA PRO A 125 -55.91 11.29 -16.98
C PRO A 125 -57.13 10.86 -17.81
N VAL A 126 -57.57 11.73 -18.73
CA VAL A 126 -58.64 11.42 -19.69
C VAL A 126 -58.05 10.96 -21.01
N SER A 127 -58.59 9.89 -21.58
CA SER A 127 -58.30 9.41 -22.93
C SER A 127 -59.40 9.87 -23.89
N VAL A 128 -59.03 10.56 -24.96
CA VAL A 128 -59.93 11.00 -26.02
C VAL A 128 -59.70 10.10 -27.23
N THR A 129 -60.75 9.39 -27.65
CA THR A 129 -60.71 8.45 -28.79
C THR A 129 -61.76 8.82 -29.84
N ASP A 130 -61.63 8.26 -31.04
CA ASP A 130 -62.62 8.46 -32.10
C ASP A 130 -64.02 8.00 -31.63
N GLY A 131 -64.97 8.92 -31.68
CA GLY A 131 -66.34 8.70 -31.23
C GLY A 131 -67.30 8.26 -32.35
N SER A 132 -66.81 8.11 -33.59
CA SER A 132 -67.62 7.79 -34.78
C SER A 132 -68.54 6.58 -34.57
N SER A 133 -68.06 5.56 -33.85
CA SER A 133 -68.82 4.35 -33.49
C SER A 133 -69.95 4.58 -32.47
N TYR A 134 -69.96 5.72 -31.80
CA TYR A 134 -70.94 6.14 -30.79
C TYR A 134 -71.79 7.33 -31.25
N GLY A 135 -71.67 7.76 -32.52
CA GLY A 135 -72.43 8.89 -33.08
C GLY A 135 -72.03 10.27 -32.55
N VAL A 136 -70.87 10.37 -31.88
CA VAL A 136 -70.30 11.63 -31.39
C VAL A 136 -68.92 11.86 -32.01
N PRO A 137 -68.46 13.12 -32.18
CA PRO A 137 -67.15 13.36 -32.79
C PRO A 137 -65.97 12.79 -31.98
N TYR A 138 -66.09 12.73 -30.65
CA TYR A 138 -65.05 12.24 -29.75
C TYR A 138 -65.65 11.50 -28.55
N ASN A 139 -65.01 10.43 -28.10
CA ASN A 139 -65.34 9.72 -26.87
C ASN A 139 -64.29 10.02 -25.79
N ILE A 140 -64.72 10.65 -24.69
CA ILE A 140 -63.86 11.03 -23.56
C ILE A 140 -64.06 10.00 -22.44
N THR A 141 -63.02 9.23 -22.13
CA THR A 141 -63.03 8.22 -21.07
C THR A 141 -61.98 8.54 -20.02
N ARG A 142 -62.34 8.50 -18.73
CA ARG A 142 -61.36 8.63 -17.64
C ARG A 142 -60.60 7.31 -17.53
N THR A 143 -59.27 7.38 -17.44
CA THR A 143 -58.49 6.19 -17.11
C THR A 143 -58.72 5.80 -15.65
N LEU A 144 -58.37 4.58 -15.30
CA LEU A 144 -58.51 4.09 -13.93
C LEU A 144 -57.43 4.69 -13.01
N GLN A 145 -57.78 4.89 -11.73
CA GLN A 145 -56.94 5.59 -10.74
C GLN A 145 -55.62 4.86 -10.48
N TYR A 146 -55.69 3.55 -10.21
CA TYR A 146 -54.52 2.75 -9.89
C TYR A 146 -54.01 2.03 -11.14
N GLY A 147 -52.71 2.09 -11.37
CA GLY A 147 -52.03 1.29 -12.38
C GLY A 147 -50.84 0.58 -11.77
N ALA A 148 -50.67 -0.71 -12.05
CA ALA A 148 -49.38 -1.35 -11.85
C ALA A 148 -48.87 -1.97 -13.14
N ASN A 149 -47.56 -2.04 -13.22
CA ASN A 149 -46.88 -2.75 -14.26
C ASN A 149 -45.75 -3.58 -13.67
N ALA A 150 -45.50 -4.71 -14.30
CA ALA A 150 -44.34 -5.54 -14.02
C ALA A 150 -43.82 -6.08 -15.35
N GLY A 151 -42.52 -6.24 -15.48
CA GLY A 151 -41.97 -6.69 -16.74
C GLY A 151 -40.47 -6.84 -16.74
N VAL A 152 -39.99 -7.24 -17.91
CA VAL A 152 -38.58 -7.35 -18.24
C VAL A 152 -38.30 -6.42 -19.42
N GLU A 153 -37.24 -5.64 -19.30
CA GLU A 153 -36.72 -4.80 -20.39
C GLU A 153 -35.33 -5.30 -20.79
N LEU A 154 -35.07 -5.30 -22.09
CA LEU A 154 -33.79 -5.58 -22.70
C LEU A 154 -33.29 -4.32 -23.39
N GLN A 155 -32.03 -3.97 -23.14
CA GLN A 155 -31.33 -2.91 -23.86
C GLN A 155 -29.95 -3.42 -24.30
N MET A 156 -29.67 -3.35 -25.60
CA MET A 156 -28.36 -3.68 -26.15
C MET A 156 -27.89 -2.57 -27.09
N PRO A 157 -26.76 -1.91 -26.83
CA PRO A 157 -26.20 -0.96 -27.79
C PRO A 157 -25.67 -1.70 -29.01
N LEU A 158 -26.26 -1.42 -30.18
CA LEU A 158 -25.76 -1.95 -31.46
C LEU A 158 -24.58 -1.10 -31.97
N TYR A 159 -24.68 0.21 -31.80
CA TYR A 159 -23.61 1.14 -32.14
C TYR A 159 -23.59 2.32 -31.16
N ASN A 160 -22.46 2.51 -30.49
CA ASN A 160 -22.23 3.66 -29.63
C ASN A 160 -20.73 3.98 -29.53
N GLN A 161 -20.27 5.01 -30.24
CA GLN A 161 -18.86 5.39 -30.28
C GLN A 161 -18.30 5.80 -28.90
N THR A 162 -19.15 6.32 -28.01
CA THR A 162 -18.72 6.69 -26.66
C THR A 162 -18.34 5.45 -25.83
N LEU A 163 -19.08 4.34 -25.95
CA LEU A 163 -18.75 3.08 -25.27
C LEU A 163 -17.40 2.50 -25.72
N TYR A 164 -17.13 2.46 -27.03
CA TYR A 164 -15.83 2.02 -27.55
C TYR A 164 -14.66 2.89 -27.03
N THR A 165 -14.89 4.19 -26.91
CA THR A 165 -13.88 5.13 -26.38
C THR A 165 -13.67 4.93 -24.89
N SER A 166 -14.74 4.63 -24.13
CA SER A 166 -14.64 4.29 -22.71
C SER A 166 -13.84 3.00 -22.47
N ILE A 167 -13.93 2.00 -23.36
CA ILE A 167 -13.07 0.81 -23.29
C ILE A 167 -11.60 1.19 -23.50
N SER A 168 -11.29 2.01 -24.51
CA SER A 168 -9.91 2.50 -24.74
C SER A 168 -9.38 3.32 -23.56
N ILE A 169 -10.24 4.09 -22.87
CA ILE A 169 -9.88 4.78 -21.62
C ILE A 169 -9.53 3.78 -20.53
N ALA A 170 -10.33 2.72 -20.35
CA ALA A 170 -10.06 1.67 -19.36
C ALA A 170 -8.74 0.93 -19.63
N GLU A 171 -8.39 0.72 -20.90
CA GLU A 171 -7.10 0.13 -21.30
C GLU A 171 -5.91 1.04 -20.92
N ILE A 172 -6.03 2.36 -21.11
CA ILE A 172 -4.99 3.31 -20.65
C ILE A 172 -4.89 3.32 -19.12
N VAL A 173 -6.00 3.22 -18.40
CA VAL A 173 -6.00 3.15 -16.92
C VAL A 173 -5.33 1.87 -16.41
N ASP A 174 -5.50 0.76 -17.11
CA ASP A 174 -4.80 -0.50 -16.80
C ASP A 174 -3.30 -0.38 -17.00
N GLU A 175 -2.87 0.20 -18.12
CA GLU A 175 -1.47 0.48 -18.39
C GLU A 175 -0.87 1.44 -17.35
N MET A 176 -1.58 2.51 -16.98
CA MET A 176 -1.16 3.39 -15.88
C MET A 176 -1.04 2.66 -14.54
N SER A 177 -1.93 1.71 -14.26
CA SER A 177 -1.87 0.90 -13.04
C SER A 177 -0.65 -0.02 -13.04
N ARG A 178 -0.31 -0.59 -14.20
CA ARG A 178 0.92 -1.38 -14.41
C ARG A 178 2.17 -0.52 -14.20
N LEU A 179 2.25 0.64 -14.85
CA LEU A 179 3.36 1.58 -14.69
C LEU A 179 3.49 2.09 -13.24
N SER A 180 2.37 2.31 -12.55
CA SER A 180 2.37 2.70 -11.14
C SER A 180 2.89 1.59 -10.23
N TYR A 181 2.61 0.32 -10.56
CA TYR A 181 3.18 -0.83 -9.86
C TYR A 181 4.70 -0.90 -10.04
N GLU A 182 5.20 -0.79 -11.28
CA GLU A 182 6.64 -0.85 -11.53
C GLU A 182 7.40 0.33 -10.90
N LYS A 183 6.84 1.55 -10.96
CA LYS A 183 7.41 2.69 -10.23
C LYS A 183 7.48 2.43 -8.72
N ALA A 184 6.39 1.93 -8.13
CA ALA A 184 6.34 1.63 -6.70
C ALA A 184 7.34 0.52 -6.32
N ARG A 185 7.56 -0.45 -7.22
CA ARG A 185 8.56 -1.50 -7.07
C ARG A 185 9.98 -0.93 -7.09
N GLU A 186 10.31 -0.02 -8.02
CA GLU A 186 11.62 0.66 -8.04
C GLU A 186 11.85 1.53 -6.79
N ASP A 187 10.81 2.28 -6.37
CA ASP A 187 10.87 3.09 -5.15
C ASP A 187 11.13 2.22 -3.91
N LEU A 188 10.49 1.05 -3.83
CA LEU A 188 10.70 0.08 -2.75
C LEU A 188 12.13 -0.50 -2.77
N ILE A 189 12.64 -0.87 -3.95
CA ILE A 189 14.02 -1.37 -4.11
C ILE A 189 15.01 -0.31 -3.61
N LEU A 190 14.81 0.96 -4.00
CA LEU A 190 15.67 2.06 -3.56
C LEU A 190 15.60 2.24 -2.03
N GLN A 191 14.40 2.20 -1.46
CA GLN A 191 14.18 2.39 -0.03
C GLN A 191 14.84 1.28 0.80
N ILE A 192 14.64 0.02 0.41
CA ILE A 192 15.28 -1.14 1.06
C ILE A 192 16.80 -1.03 0.96
N SER A 193 17.33 -0.72 -0.23
CA SER A 193 18.77 -0.62 -0.45
C SER A 193 19.42 0.48 0.38
N LYS A 194 18.79 1.66 0.48
CA LYS A 194 19.26 2.76 1.34
C LYS A 194 19.29 2.35 2.81
N MET A 195 18.20 1.74 3.29
CA MET A 195 18.10 1.30 4.69
C MET A 195 19.10 0.18 5.01
N TYR A 196 19.30 -0.75 4.09
CA TYR A 196 20.28 -1.82 4.21
C TYR A 196 21.70 -1.25 4.35
N TYR A 197 22.10 -0.34 3.46
CA TYR A 197 23.42 0.29 3.54
C TYR A 197 23.59 1.17 4.77
N LEU A 198 22.52 1.85 5.24
CA LEU A 198 22.55 2.61 6.47
C LEU A 198 22.84 1.70 7.68
N GLY A 199 22.14 0.56 7.77
CA GLY A 199 22.37 -0.43 8.82
C GLY A 199 23.77 -1.05 8.77
N GLN A 200 24.30 -1.33 7.57
CA GLN A 200 25.67 -1.81 7.42
C GLN A 200 26.71 -0.79 7.94
N VAL A 201 26.51 0.48 7.61
CA VAL A 201 27.37 1.60 8.02
C VAL A 201 27.30 1.83 9.53
N THR A 202 26.12 1.74 10.14
CA THR A 202 25.97 1.82 11.60
C THR A 202 26.58 0.60 12.31
N ALA A 203 26.48 -0.60 11.73
CA ALA A 203 27.17 -1.77 12.28
C ALA A 203 28.70 -1.60 12.31
N GLU A 204 29.27 -1.06 11.23
CA GLU A 204 30.70 -0.73 11.17
C GLU A 204 31.08 0.35 12.20
N GLN A 205 30.24 1.37 12.37
CA GLN A 205 30.43 2.40 13.38
C GLN A 205 30.45 1.83 14.81
N ILE A 206 29.55 0.90 15.13
CA ILE A 206 29.54 0.20 16.42
C ILE A 206 30.84 -0.59 16.63
N ALA A 207 31.34 -1.26 15.59
CA ALA A 207 32.60 -2.01 15.66
C ALA A 207 33.80 -1.08 15.94
N LEU A 208 33.87 0.08 15.26
CA LEU A 208 34.91 1.09 15.47
C LEU A 208 34.84 1.74 16.85
N ILE A 209 33.65 2.12 17.32
CA ILE A 209 33.47 2.66 18.68
C ILE A 209 33.93 1.63 19.72
N LYS A 210 33.57 0.34 19.54
CA LYS A 210 34.01 -0.72 20.43
C LYS A 210 35.53 -0.86 20.45
N ALA A 211 36.19 -0.79 19.29
CA ALA A 211 37.64 -0.81 19.21
C ALA A 211 38.28 0.39 19.91
N ASN A 212 37.69 1.59 19.78
CA ASN A 212 38.15 2.79 20.48
C ASN A 212 37.98 2.70 22.00
N ILE A 213 36.88 2.10 22.48
CA ILE A 213 36.67 1.82 23.91
C ILE A 213 37.82 0.94 24.43
N THR A 214 38.13 -0.17 23.74
CA THR A 214 39.23 -1.07 24.16
C THR A 214 40.58 -0.35 24.16
N ARG A 215 40.89 0.46 23.14
CA ARG A 215 42.12 1.27 23.11
C ARG A 215 42.20 2.26 24.28
N LEU A 216 41.07 2.89 24.62
CA LEU A 216 41.02 3.88 25.69
C LEU A 216 41.05 3.24 27.10
N GLU A 217 40.54 2.02 27.24
CA GLU A 217 40.72 1.19 28.44
C GLU A 217 42.21 0.86 28.67
N GLU A 218 42.93 0.46 27.61
CA GLU A 218 44.39 0.26 27.70
C GLU A 218 45.13 1.55 28.09
N LEU A 219 44.75 2.69 27.49
CA LEU A 219 45.33 3.99 27.84
C LEU A 219 45.05 4.35 29.31
N ARG A 220 43.84 4.06 29.79
CA ARG A 220 43.43 4.29 31.19
C ARG A 220 44.29 3.49 32.15
N ASP A 221 44.58 2.23 31.83
CA ASP A 221 45.40 1.36 32.68
C ASP A 221 46.87 1.81 32.71
N ILE A 222 47.41 2.26 31.58
CA ILE A 222 48.74 2.90 31.52
C ILE A 222 48.76 4.17 32.39
N THR A 223 47.75 5.02 32.26
CA THR A 223 47.64 6.27 33.02
C THR A 223 47.51 6.03 34.52
N GLN A 224 46.75 5.00 34.90
CA GLN A 224 46.63 4.56 36.29
C GLN A 224 48.00 4.14 36.84
N ALA A 225 48.75 3.32 36.11
CA ALA A 225 50.09 2.92 36.51
C ALA A 225 51.02 4.12 36.65
N PHE A 226 50.96 5.11 35.76
CA PHE A 226 51.74 6.33 35.89
C PHE A 226 51.34 7.17 37.11
N PHE A 227 50.05 7.27 37.41
CA PHE A 227 49.57 7.96 38.60
C PHE A 227 50.04 7.26 39.89
N ASP A 228 49.93 5.93 39.95
CA ASP A 228 50.36 5.13 41.10
C ASP A 228 51.88 5.24 41.36
N ASN A 229 52.66 5.45 40.30
CA ASN A 229 54.10 5.71 40.37
C ASN A 229 54.46 7.21 40.50
N GLY A 230 53.47 8.10 40.64
CA GLY A 230 53.68 9.55 40.80
C GLY A 230 54.15 10.30 39.55
N MET A 231 54.05 9.68 38.37
CA MET A 231 54.46 10.23 37.07
C MET A 231 53.32 10.94 36.31
N ALA A 232 52.06 10.71 36.68
CA ALA A 232 50.89 11.38 36.11
C ALA A 232 50.04 12.06 37.19
N MET A 233 49.24 13.05 36.82
CA MET A 233 48.33 13.73 37.74
C MET A 233 46.97 13.01 37.81
N GLU A 234 46.27 13.11 38.95
CA GLU A 234 44.90 12.58 39.09
C GLU A 234 43.94 13.15 38.03
N VAL A 235 44.16 14.40 37.60
CA VAL A 235 43.35 15.02 36.54
C VAL A 235 43.50 14.30 35.19
N ASP A 236 44.66 13.73 34.89
CA ASP A 236 44.90 12.99 33.65
C ASP A 236 44.11 11.69 33.65
N LEU A 237 44.12 10.95 34.77
CA LEU A 237 43.29 9.77 34.95
C LEU A 237 41.78 10.11 34.83
N LYS A 238 41.34 11.22 35.45
CA LYS A 238 39.95 11.69 35.32
C LYS A 238 39.56 12.03 33.89
N ARG A 239 40.46 12.64 33.10
CA ARG A 239 40.21 12.97 31.69
C ARG A 239 40.02 11.72 30.83
N VAL A 240 40.84 10.69 31.02
CA VAL A 240 40.67 9.43 30.29
C VAL A 240 39.35 8.77 30.66
N ASN A 241 39.02 8.70 31.97
CA ASN A 241 37.74 8.15 32.42
C ASN A 241 36.54 8.90 31.84
N ILE A 242 36.56 10.24 31.76
CA ILE A 242 35.50 11.04 31.14
C ILE A 242 35.31 10.66 29.66
N ASN A 243 36.40 10.51 28.90
CA ASN A 243 36.31 10.12 27.48
C ASN A 243 35.83 8.67 27.32
N LEU A 244 36.23 7.77 28.21
CA LEU A 244 35.74 6.39 28.22
C LEU A 244 34.23 6.32 28.45
N GLU A 245 33.71 7.08 29.42
CA GLU A 245 32.27 7.17 29.66
C GLU A 245 31.53 7.80 28.46
N ASN A 246 32.12 8.82 27.82
CA ASN A 246 31.54 9.40 26.60
C ASN A 246 31.47 8.38 25.45
N LEU A 247 32.51 7.57 25.23
CA LEU A 247 32.52 6.52 24.21
C LEU A 247 31.50 5.41 24.51
N LYS A 248 31.34 5.01 25.78
CA LYS A 248 30.29 4.05 26.18
C LYS A 248 28.89 4.59 25.88
N VAL A 249 28.63 5.86 26.19
CA VAL A 249 27.36 6.51 25.83
C VAL A 249 27.16 6.54 24.31
N GLN A 250 28.21 6.84 23.53
CA GLN A 250 28.14 6.78 22.06
C GLN A 250 27.84 5.37 21.55
N TYR A 251 28.44 4.34 22.16
CA TYR A 251 28.19 2.94 21.84
C TYR A 251 26.72 2.56 22.06
N ASP A 252 26.17 2.87 23.23
CA ASP A 252 24.78 2.57 23.57
C ASP A 252 23.80 3.30 22.64
N ASN A 253 24.08 4.56 22.31
CA ASN A 253 23.31 5.33 21.33
C ASN A 253 23.37 4.72 19.93
N ALA A 254 24.54 4.26 19.49
CA ALA A 254 24.71 3.62 18.20
C ALA A 254 23.98 2.26 18.14
N GLN A 255 23.98 1.48 19.23
CA GLN A 255 23.20 0.25 19.34
C GLN A 255 21.68 0.50 19.27
N ALA A 256 21.19 1.53 19.98
CA ALA A 256 19.80 1.94 19.90
C ALA A 256 19.42 2.36 18.47
N MET A 257 20.30 3.13 17.80
CA MET A 257 20.11 3.55 16.41
C MET A 257 20.09 2.37 15.45
N MET A 258 21.00 1.39 15.60
CA MET A 258 21.00 0.15 14.81
C MET A 258 19.70 -0.62 14.98
N THR A 259 19.20 -0.73 16.21
CA THR A 259 17.93 -1.40 16.50
C THR A 259 16.77 -0.72 15.79
N GLN A 260 16.72 0.62 15.81
CA GLN A 260 15.70 1.40 15.08
C GLN A 260 15.77 1.19 13.57
N GLN A 261 16.99 1.20 12.99
CA GLN A 261 17.20 0.98 11.56
C GLN A 261 16.81 -0.43 11.13
N LEU A 262 17.16 -1.46 11.91
CA LEU A 262 16.74 -2.84 11.65
C LEU A 262 15.23 -3.00 11.77
N ASN A 263 14.59 -2.36 12.74
CA ASN A 263 13.13 -2.36 12.88
C ASN A 263 12.45 -1.71 11.66
N MET A 264 12.99 -0.59 11.16
CA MET A 264 12.50 0.05 9.95
C MET A 264 12.72 -0.84 8.72
N LEU A 265 13.87 -1.50 8.60
CA LEU A 265 14.14 -2.45 7.51
C LEU A 265 13.15 -3.61 7.53
N LYS A 266 12.90 -4.20 8.70
CA LYS A 266 11.89 -5.26 8.90
C LYS A 266 10.50 -4.79 8.47
N TYR A 267 10.10 -3.58 8.86
CA TYR A 267 8.82 -2.99 8.45
C TYR A 267 8.72 -2.84 6.92
N ILE A 268 9.75 -2.30 6.25
CA ILE A 268 9.73 -2.10 4.79
C ILE A 268 9.67 -3.44 4.05
N MET A 269 10.34 -4.48 4.57
CA MET A 269 10.34 -5.82 3.98
C MET A 269 9.13 -6.67 4.35
N ASP A 270 8.24 -6.17 5.21
CA ASP A 270 7.15 -6.93 5.82
C ASP A 270 7.66 -8.22 6.53
N TYR A 271 8.73 -8.08 7.30
CA TYR A 271 9.35 -9.14 8.10
C TYR A 271 8.87 -9.06 9.57
N PRO A 272 8.64 -10.19 10.26
CA PRO A 272 8.16 -10.19 11.64
C PRO A 272 9.02 -9.34 12.58
N ALA A 273 8.38 -8.48 13.38
CA ALA A 273 9.07 -7.51 14.22
C ALA A 273 9.89 -8.18 15.34
N GLU A 274 9.46 -9.34 15.81
CA GLU A 274 10.04 -10.10 16.91
C GLU A 274 11.28 -10.89 16.48
N LYS A 275 11.46 -11.12 15.18
CA LYS A 275 12.60 -11.88 14.67
C LYS A 275 13.84 -10.99 14.59
N GLU A 276 14.93 -11.49 15.15
CA GLU A 276 16.24 -10.86 15.01
C GLU A 276 16.83 -11.11 13.62
N ILE A 277 17.49 -10.08 13.09
CA ILE A 277 18.18 -10.12 11.80
C ILE A 277 19.59 -9.56 11.98
N GLY A 278 20.53 -10.11 11.22
CA GLY A 278 21.88 -9.57 11.06
C GLY A 278 22.05 -9.08 9.63
N LEU A 279 22.98 -8.15 9.41
CA LEU A 279 23.38 -7.73 8.07
C LEU A 279 24.76 -8.28 7.77
N LEU A 280 25.03 -8.57 6.49
CA LEU A 280 26.41 -8.88 6.09
C LEU A 280 27.32 -7.67 6.37
N PRO A 281 28.57 -7.90 6.79
CA PRO A 281 29.56 -6.83 6.93
C PRO A 281 29.73 -6.02 5.65
N VAL A 282 30.15 -4.77 5.81
CA VAL A 282 30.41 -3.85 4.71
C VAL A 282 31.58 -4.38 3.87
N ASN A 283 31.38 -4.59 2.57
CA ASN A 283 32.50 -4.76 1.63
C ASN A 283 32.91 -3.40 1.05
N THR A 284 34.01 -2.83 1.51
CA THR A 284 34.51 -1.50 1.14
C THR A 284 35.21 -1.43 -0.22
N ASP A 285 35.57 -2.56 -0.83
CA ASP A 285 36.46 -2.60 -2.00
C ASP A 285 35.73 -2.68 -3.36
N SER A 286 34.44 -3.06 -3.37
CA SER A 286 33.66 -3.15 -4.62
C SER A 286 32.43 -2.23 -4.59
N ILE A 287 32.61 -0.98 -5.02
CA ILE A 287 31.46 -0.13 -5.38
C ILE A 287 31.37 -0.15 -6.90
N ALA A 288 30.37 -0.88 -7.42
CA ALA A 288 30.15 -0.98 -8.85
C ALA A 288 29.94 0.42 -9.45
N THR A 289 30.83 0.81 -10.36
CA THR A 289 30.71 2.09 -11.08
C THR A 289 29.53 2.04 -12.02
N VAL A 290 28.58 2.96 -11.84
CA VAL A 290 27.43 3.10 -12.74
C VAL A 290 27.89 3.69 -14.06
N ALA A 291 27.46 3.07 -15.17
CA ALA A 291 27.69 3.63 -16.49
C ALA A 291 26.88 4.93 -16.64
N LEU A 292 27.57 6.04 -16.93
CA LEU A 292 26.95 7.35 -17.13
C LEU A 292 26.29 7.44 -18.51
N THR A 293 25.17 6.75 -18.69
CA THR A 293 24.46 6.65 -19.99
C THR A 293 23.51 7.82 -20.27
N GLY A 294 23.39 8.80 -19.35
CA GLY A 294 22.39 9.87 -19.42
C GLY A 294 21.11 9.56 -18.63
N LEU A 295 20.24 10.56 -18.49
CA LEU A 295 18.89 10.37 -17.94
C LEU A 295 18.12 9.39 -18.84
N SER A 296 17.50 8.37 -18.25
CA SER A 296 16.66 7.45 -19.02
C SER A 296 15.40 8.14 -19.51
N GLU A 297 15.12 8.04 -20.81
CA GLU A 297 13.84 8.47 -21.38
C GLU A 297 12.68 7.54 -20.98
N ASN A 298 13.02 6.33 -20.49
CA ASN A 298 12.06 5.28 -20.13
C ASN A 298 11.75 5.21 -18.63
N LEU A 299 11.95 6.30 -17.89
CA LEU A 299 11.56 6.36 -16.48
C LEU A 299 10.04 6.19 -16.33
N TYR A 300 9.60 5.29 -15.43
CA TYR A 300 8.18 5.04 -15.19
C TYR A 300 7.41 6.30 -14.77
N GLU A 301 8.06 7.25 -14.11
CA GLU A 301 7.47 8.56 -13.78
C GLU A 301 7.11 9.37 -15.03
N LEU A 302 8.00 9.43 -16.03
CA LEU A 302 7.73 10.10 -17.30
C LEU A 302 6.69 9.35 -18.13
N GLN A 303 6.74 8.01 -18.13
CA GLN A 303 5.74 7.17 -18.81
C GLN A 303 4.35 7.37 -18.20
N LEU A 304 4.22 7.45 -16.87
CA LEU A 304 2.96 7.74 -16.19
C LEU A 304 2.38 9.10 -16.61
N LEU A 305 3.20 10.15 -16.63
CA LEU A 305 2.77 11.48 -17.09
C LEU A 305 2.36 11.48 -18.57
N GLN A 306 3.07 10.72 -19.41
CA GLN A 306 2.70 10.52 -20.81
C GLN A 306 1.35 9.78 -20.95
N SER A 307 1.11 8.73 -20.17
CA SER A 307 -0.18 8.02 -20.15
C SER A 307 -1.32 8.89 -19.61
N GLN A 308 -1.05 9.77 -18.64
CA GLN A 308 -2.01 10.76 -18.16
C GLN A 308 -2.42 11.75 -19.26
N VAL A 309 -1.46 12.22 -20.07
CA VAL A 309 -1.77 13.06 -21.25
C VAL A 309 -2.62 12.28 -22.26
N GLN A 310 -2.29 11.02 -22.53
CA GLN A 310 -3.09 10.17 -23.43
C GLN A 310 -4.50 9.92 -22.90
N LEU A 311 -4.65 9.71 -21.59
CA LEU A 311 -5.94 9.58 -20.92
C LEU A 311 -6.79 10.83 -21.13
N ALA A 312 -6.24 12.03 -20.89
CA ALA A 312 -6.94 13.30 -21.10
C ALA A 312 -7.33 13.50 -22.58
N GLU A 313 -6.45 13.12 -23.52
CA GLU A 313 -6.77 13.15 -24.96
C GLU A 313 -7.93 12.20 -25.33
N ARG A 314 -7.97 10.99 -24.74
CA ARG A 314 -9.09 10.06 -24.92
C ARG A 314 -10.37 10.55 -24.26
N GLN A 315 -10.30 11.18 -23.09
CA GLN A 315 -11.46 11.80 -22.44
C GLN A 315 -12.03 12.96 -23.26
N LYS A 316 -11.17 13.81 -23.86
CA LYS A 316 -11.62 14.82 -24.84
C LYS A 316 -12.34 14.16 -26.03
N ARG A 317 -11.79 13.06 -26.54
CA ARG A 317 -12.40 12.30 -27.65
C ARG A 317 -13.74 11.68 -27.26
N LEU A 318 -13.90 11.21 -26.02
CA LEU A 318 -15.17 10.71 -25.49
C LEU A 318 -16.25 11.81 -25.56
N ILE A 319 -15.93 13.03 -25.15
CA ILE A 319 -16.84 14.19 -25.23
C ILE A 319 -17.20 14.49 -26.69
N SER A 320 -16.21 14.51 -27.59
CA SER A 320 -16.43 14.70 -29.03
C SER A 320 -17.30 13.62 -29.65
N ASN A 321 -17.14 12.37 -29.24
CA ASN A 321 -17.94 11.24 -29.73
C ASN A 321 -19.39 11.29 -29.24
N GLY A 322 -19.71 12.13 -28.25
CA GLY A 322 -21.08 12.45 -27.86
C GLY A 322 -21.88 13.23 -28.91
N TYR A 323 -21.28 13.63 -30.04
CA TYR A 323 -21.99 14.14 -31.22
C TYR A 323 -22.35 13.05 -32.23
N ILE A 324 -21.81 11.85 -32.08
CA ILE A 324 -22.04 10.74 -33.01
C ILE A 324 -23.36 10.05 -32.64
N PRO A 325 -24.23 9.72 -33.62
CA PRO A 325 -25.45 8.97 -33.37
C PRO A 325 -25.20 7.64 -32.65
N SER A 326 -26.17 7.20 -31.85
CA SER A 326 -26.15 5.87 -31.22
C SER A 326 -27.39 5.08 -31.61
N LEU A 327 -27.21 3.78 -31.82
CA LEU A 327 -28.27 2.84 -32.18
C LEU A 327 -28.35 1.76 -31.09
N ASN A 328 -29.54 1.57 -30.53
CA ASN A 328 -29.81 0.55 -29.52
C ASN A 328 -30.92 -0.38 -29.98
N LEU A 329 -30.77 -1.68 -29.72
CA LEU A 329 -31.84 -2.66 -29.71
C LEU A 329 -32.55 -2.59 -28.37
N THR A 330 -33.86 -2.40 -28.38
CA THR A 330 -34.69 -2.39 -27.19
C THR A 330 -35.72 -3.51 -27.29
N GLY A 331 -35.92 -4.26 -26.21
CA GLY A 331 -36.97 -5.25 -26.09
C GLY A 331 -37.74 -5.00 -24.80
N ASN A 332 -39.04 -5.22 -24.80
CA ASN A 332 -39.83 -5.15 -23.58
C ASN A 332 -40.83 -6.29 -23.55
N TRP A 333 -41.03 -6.85 -22.38
CA TRP A 333 -42.10 -7.78 -22.07
C TRP A 333 -42.75 -7.34 -20.76
N ARG A 334 -43.96 -6.79 -20.85
CA ARG A 334 -44.65 -6.10 -19.76
C ARG A 334 -46.04 -6.71 -19.55
N PHE A 335 -46.44 -6.75 -18.30
CA PHE A 335 -47.80 -6.94 -17.86
C PHE A 335 -48.26 -5.65 -17.19
N ALA A 336 -49.45 -5.17 -17.53
CA ALA A 336 -50.04 -3.97 -16.93
C ALA A 336 -51.47 -4.28 -16.47
N ALA A 337 -51.82 -3.80 -15.28
CA ALA A 337 -53.17 -3.89 -14.74
C ALA A 337 -53.62 -2.50 -14.27
N TYR A 338 -54.91 -2.22 -14.43
CA TYR A 338 -55.51 -0.93 -14.14
C TYR A 338 -56.82 -1.15 -13.38
N THR A 339 -57.04 -0.40 -12.30
CA THR A 339 -58.25 -0.50 -11.48
C THR A 339 -58.63 0.84 -10.85
N ASP A 340 -59.92 1.03 -10.63
CA ASP A 340 -60.52 2.19 -9.96
C ASP A 340 -60.33 2.15 -8.44
N GLU A 341 -60.29 0.96 -7.85
CA GLU A 341 -60.15 0.78 -6.40
C GLU A 341 -58.97 -0.15 -6.05
N ALA A 342 -58.19 0.20 -5.02
CA ALA A 342 -56.98 -0.54 -4.65
C ALA A 342 -57.23 -1.96 -4.12
N TYR A 343 -58.42 -2.27 -3.60
CA TYR A 343 -58.75 -3.62 -3.12
C TYR A 343 -59.20 -4.57 -4.24
N HIS A 344 -59.56 -4.04 -5.42
CA HIS A 344 -59.94 -4.84 -6.60
C HIS A 344 -58.77 -5.64 -7.19
N TRP A 345 -57.53 -5.36 -6.79
CA TRP A 345 -56.34 -6.16 -7.15
C TRP A 345 -56.40 -7.62 -6.67
N PHE A 346 -57.14 -7.90 -5.59
CA PHE A 346 -57.18 -9.21 -4.94
C PHE A 346 -58.53 -9.94 -5.12
N HIS A 347 -59.45 -9.39 -5.92
CA HIS A 347 -60.79 -9.96 -6.15
C HIS A 347 -60.99 -10.35 -7.62
N SER A 348 -61.80 -11.38 -7.89
CA SER A 348 -62.12 -11.82 -9.25
C SER A 348 -63.14 -10.86 -9.90
N GLY A 349 -62.73 -10.13 -10.93
CA GLY A 349 -63.58 -9.23 -11.71
C GLY A 349 -62.92 -8.74 -13.01
N PRO A 350 -63.64 -8.03 -13.89
CA PRO A 350 -63.11 -7.57 -15.19
C PRO A 350 -61.93 -6.59 -15.09
N SER A 351 -61.79 -5.90 -13.95
CA SER A 351 -60.68 -4.98 -13.63
C SER A 351 -59.41 -5.68 -13.14
N ASN A 352 -59.47 -7.00 -12.87
CA ASN A 352 -58.34 -7.79 -12.38
C ASN A 352 -57.62 -8.57 -13.50
N HIS A 353 -57.46 -7.96 -14.67
CA HIS A 353 -56.79 -8.59 -15.81
C HIS A 353 -55.45 -7.90 -16.09
N TRP A 354 -54.38 -8.69 -16.02
CA TRP A 354 -53.06 -8.26 -16.42
C TRP A 354 -52.92 -8.35 -17.94
N PHE A 355 -52.88 -7.20 -18.58
CA PHE A 355 -52.70 -7.08 -20.02
C PHE A 355 -51.23 -7.25 -20.37
N ARG A 356 -50.93 -8.30 -21.14
CA ARG A 356 -49.58 -8.58 -21.65
C ARG A 356 -49.29 -7.73 -22.88
N SER A 357 -48.13 -7.10 -22.91
CA SER A 357 -47.56 -6.42 -24.06
C SER A 357 -46.09 -6.84 -24.22
N TYR A 358 -45.67 -7.10 -25.45
CA TYR A 358 -44.28 -7.34 -25.77
C TYR A 358 -43.92 -6.65 -27.08
N GLY A 359 -42.67 -6.23 -27.19
CA GLY A 359 -42.18 -5.51 -28.37
C GLY A 359 -40.68 -5.59 -28.46
N VAL A 360 -40.18 -5.51 -29.69
CA VAL A 360 -38.77 -5.30 -30.00
C VAL A 360 -38.69 -4.10 -30.94
N GLY A 361 -37.73 -3.22 -30.70
CA GLY A 361 -37.56 -1.98 -31.44
C GLY A 361 -36.10 -1.61 -31.59
N LEU A 362 -35.84 -0.74 -32.56
CA LEU A 362 -34.56 -0.09 -32.75
C LEU A 362 -34.72 1.39 -32.40
N THR A 363 -33.87 1.88 -31.51
CA THR A 363 -33.85 3.29 -31.11
C THR A 363 -32.60 3.96 -31.65
N LEU A 364 -32.77 4.87 -32.61
CA LEU A 364 -31.70 5.74 -33.11
C LEU A 364 -31.75 7.09 -32.38
N ARG A 365 -30.65 7.47 -31.71
CA ARG A 365 -30.51 8.76 -31.03
C ARG A 365 -29.47 9.61 -31.75
N ILE A 366 -29.91 10.73 -32.32
CA ILE A 366 -29.06 11.74 -32.99
C ILE A 366 -29.08 13.03 -32.16
N PRO A 367 -27.99 13.40 -31.47
CA PRO A 367 -27.93 14.66 -30.72
C PRO A 367 -27.74 15.83 -31.70
N ILE A 368 -28.75 16.70 -31.84
CA ILE A 368 -28.73 17.83 -32.77
C ILE A 368 -28.15 19.09 -32.10
N PHE A 369 -28.65 19.44 -30.91
CA PHE A 369 -28.23 20.63 -30.18
C PHE A 369 -28.26 20.36 -28.66
N ASP A 370 -27.19 20.72 -27.97
CA ASP A 370 -26.98 20.49 -26.54
C ASP A 370 -26.66 21.78 -25.76
N GLY A 371 -27.05 22.94 -26.28
CA GLY A 371 -26.82 24.22 -25.62
C GLY A 371 -25.34 24.65 -25.58
N LEU A 372 -24.51 24.18 -26.51
CA LEU A 372 -23.05 24.43 -26.58
C LEU A 372 -22.24 23.78 -25.43
N ASP A 373 -22.83 22.91 -24.62
CA ASP A 373 -22.19 22.26 -23.49
C ASP A 373 -20.90 21.52 -23.90
N LYS A 374 -21.00 20.62 -24.89
CA LYS A 374 -19.85 19.84 -25.36
C LYS A 374 -18.76 20.72 -25.99
N LYS A 375 -19.12 21.82 -26.65
CA LYS A 375 -18.15 22.78 -27.24
C LYS A 375 -17.24 23.36 -26.16
N TYR A 376 -17.80 23.82 -25.04
CA TYR A 376 -17.01 24.37 -23.95
C TYR A 376 -16.28 23.29 -23.13
N LYS A 377 -16.85 22.09 -22.99
CA LYS A 377 -16.14 20.94 -22.39
C LYS A 377 -14.90 20.55 -23.20
N ILE A 378 -14.98 20.54 -24.53
CA ILE A 378 -13.82 20.28 -25.41
C ILE A 378 -12.76 21.38 -25.24
N ARG A 379 -13.17 22.65 -25.17
CA ARG A 379 -12.22 23.76 -24.94
C ARG A 379 -11.50 23.66 -23.61
N LYS A 380 -12.21 23.35 -22.52
CA LYS A 380 -11.61 23.11 -21.20
C LYS A 380 -10.61 21.94 -21.27
N ALA A 381 -11.02 20.81 -21.84
CA ALA A 381 -10.16 19.64 -21.98
C ALA A 381 -8.89 19.92 -22.82
N MET A 382 -8.94 20.82 -23.80
CA MET A 382 -7.73 21.22 -24.55
C MET A 382 -6.73 21.98 -23.67
N ILE A 383 -7.20 22.91 -22.85
CA ILE A 383 -6.36 23.65 -21.89
C ILE A 383 -5.79 22.69 -20.84
N ASP A 384 -6.60 21.74 -20.35
CA ASP A 384 -6.14 20.74 -19.39
C ASP A 384 -5.02 19.87 -20.01
N ILE A 385 -5.17 19.41 -21.26
CA ILE A 385 -4.14 18.65 -21.99
C ILE A 385 -2.85 19.46 -22.14
N GLU A 386 -2.95 20.74 -22.50
CA GLU A 386 -1.78 21.63 -22.63
C GLU A 386 -1.07 21.81 -21.29
N THR A 387 -1.83 22.04 -20.21
CA THR A 387 -1.32 22.15 -18.84
C THR A 387 -0.60 20.87 -18.42
N MET A 388 -1.14 19.69 -18.73
CA MET A 388 -0.50 18.40 -18.44
C MET A 388 0.77 18.19 -19.27
N LYS A 389 0.81 18.66 -20.53
CA LYS A 389 2.03 18.62 -21.36
C LYS A 389 3.12 19.52 -20.80
N LEU A 390 2.77 20.72 -20.33
CA LEU A 390 3.69 21.64 -19.65
C LEU A 390 4.22 21.03 -18.34
N SER A 391 3.34 20.45 -17.52
CA SER A 391 3.74 19.76 -16.29
C SER A 391 4.71 18.61 -16.56
N ARG A 392 4.46 17.80 -17.59
CA ARG A 392 5.41 16.74 -17.99
C ARG A 392 6.77 17.28 -18.40
N LEU A 393 6.78 18.35 -19.19
CA LEU A 393 8.03 18.99 -19.63
C LEU A 393 8.81 19.60 -18.46
N ASP A 394 8.11 20.18 -17.49
CA ASP A 394 8.71 20.68 -16.26
C ASP A 394 9.32 19.53 -15.43
N THR A 395 8.59 18.43 -15.22
CA THR A 395 9.12 17.23 -14.55
C THR A 395 10.34 16.65 -15.27
N GLN A 396 10.31 16.60 -16.60
CA GLN A 396 11.46 16.13 -17.40
C GLN A 396 12.69 17.02 -17.18
N LYS A 397 12.53 18.35 -17.19
CA LYS A 397 13.62 19.29 -16.88
C LYS A 397 14.12 19.13 -15.45
N ASN A 398 13.22 18.94 -14.50
CA ASN A 398 13.57 18.71 -13.10
C ASN A 398 14.40 17.42 -12.94
N LEU A 399 13.97 16.30 -13.54
CA LEU A 399 14.70 15.04 -13.53
C LEU A 399 16.06 15.15 -14.23
N GLN A 400 16.16 15.94 -15.30
CA GLN A 400 17.44 16.22 -15.95
C GLN A 400 18.40 16.97 -15.01
N THR A 401 17.91 17.98 -14.29
CA THR A 401 18.71 18.68 -13.27
C THR A 401 19.12 17.75 -12.13
N GLN A 402 18.21 16.88 -11.66
CA GLN A 402 18.52 15.87 -10.65
C GLN A 402 19.61 14.91 -11.13
N TYR A 403 19.58 14.48 -12.40
CA TYR A 403 20.63 13.65 -12.98
C TYR A 403 21.98 14.37 -13.00
N LEU A 404 22.04 15.61 -13.50
CA LEU A 404 23.29 16.39 -13.55
C LEU A 404 23.87 16.60 -12.14
N ASN A 405 23.03 16.91 -11.15
CA ASN A 405 23.45 17.03 -9.76
C ASN A 405 23.94 15.70 -9.20
N ALA A 406 23.22 14.60 -9.44
CA ALA A 406 23.63 13.27 -8.98
C ALA A 406 24.96 12.81 -9.59
N VAL A 407 25.26 13.18 -10.84
CA VAL A 407 26.58 12.92 -11.47
C VAL A 407 27.68 13.71 -10.76
N ASN A 408 27.45 15.00 -10.51
CA ASN A 408 28.40 15.84 -9.77
C ASN A 408 28.63 15.32 -8.35
N ASP A 409 27.56 14.95 -7.66
CA ASP A 409 27.60 14.37 -6.32
C ASP A 409 28.34 13.04 -6.30
N LEU A 410 28.19 12.19 -7.33
CA LEU A 410 28.90 10.91 -7.41
C LEU A 410 30.40 11.16 -7.49
N MET A 411 30.83 12.05 -8.39
CA MET A 411 32.24 12.39 -8.55
C MET A 411 32.82 13.01 -7.26
N ASN A 412 32.04 13.86 -6.59
CA ASN A 412 32.45 14.47 -5.34
C ASN A 412 32.56 13.43 -4.20
N ASN A 413 31.53 12.60 -4.01
CA ASN A 413 31.49 11.57 -2.98
C ASN A 413 32.53 10.49 -3.19
N GLN A 414 32.84 10.13 -4.45
CA GLN A 414 33.94 9.21 -4.76
C GLN A 414 35.30 9.78 -4.33
N ARG A 415 35.59 11.05 -4.66
CA ARG A 415 36.83 11.73 -4.22
C ARG A 415 36.88 11.89 -2.71
N ASN A 416 35.76 12.27 -2.09
CA ASN A 416 35.67 12.46 -0.65
C ASN A 416 35.89 11.13 0.08
N PHE A 417 35.26 10.04 -0.36
CA PHE A 417 35.46 8.69 0.21
C PHE A 417 36.94 8.28 0.19
N LYS A 418 37.63 8.47 -0.94
CA LYS A 418 39.07 8.18 -1.03
C LYS A 418 39.89 9.05 -0.06
N LYS A 419 39.66 10.36 -0.05
CA LYS A 419 40.39 11.29 0.83
C LYS A 419 40.14 11.03 2.31
N GLN A 420 38.89 10.70 2.70
CA GLN A 420 38.57 10.40 4.09
C GLN A 420 39.15 9.06 4.54
N LYS A 421 39.30 8.09 3.62
CA LYS A 421 40.06 6.86 3.91
C LYS A 421 41.52 7.18 4.23
N ASP A 422 42.17 7.97 3.38
CA ASP A 422 43.57 8.37 3.59
C ASP A 422 43.73 9.18 4.90
N ASN A 423 42.80 10.09 5.19
CA ASN A 423 42.79 10.89 6.41
C ASN A 423 42.58 10.05 7.68
N TYR A 424 41.69 9.06 7.63
CA TYR A 424 41.51 8.09 8.72
C TYR A 424 42.81 7.31 8.99
N LEU A 425 43.44 6.75 7.96
CA LEU A 425 44.68 5.97 8.12
C LEU A 425 45.81 6.84 8.70
N LEU A 426 45.94 8.08 8.24
CA LEU A 426 46.94 9.01 8.78
C LEU A 426 46.65 9.39 10.24
N ALA A 427 45.39 9.64 10.60
CA ALA A 427 45.02 9.95 11.97
C ALA A 427 45.24 8.77 12.92
N GLU A 428 45.01 7.53 12.45
CA GLU A 428 45.30 6.30 13.19
C GLU A 428 46.81 6.12 13.41
N GLU A 429 47.64 6.40 12.39
CA GLU A 429 49.10 6.38 12.52
C GLU A 429 49.61 7.41 13.54
N VAL A 430 49.13 8.67 13.45
CA VAL A 430 49.48 9.73 14.40
C VAL A 430 49.10 9.35 15.83
N TYR A 431 47.86 8.88 16.04
CA TYR A 431 47.41 8.42 17.35
C TYR A 431 48.28 7.29 17.91
N THR A 432 48.67 6.33 17.06
CA THR A 432 49.54 5.22 17.45
C THR A 432 50.90 5.74 17.93
N VAL A 433 51.53 6.62 17.15
CA VAL A 433 52.83 7.22 17.51
C VAL A 433 52.74 8.06 18.79
N THR A 434 51.69 8.88 18.95
CA THR A 434 51.50 9.70 20.15
C THR A 434 51.26 8.84 21.39
N THR A 435 50.51 7.74 21.25
CA THR A 435 50.28 6.77 22.34
C THR A 435 51.56 6.07 22.76
N ASP A 436 52.41 5.67 21.80
CA ASP A 436 53.71 5.07 22.11
C ASP A 436 54.66 6.07 22.79
N ARG A 437 54.70 7.33 22.33
CA ARG A 437 55.45 8.38 23.03
C ARG A 437 54.94 8.63 24.45
N TYR A 438 53.64 8.45 24.68
CA TYR A 438 53.06 8.60 26.02
C TYR A 438 53.50 7.46 26.93
N ARG A 439 53.51 6.23 26.42
CA ARG A 439 54.05 5.04 27.12
C ARG A 439 55.52 5.22 27.54
N GLU A 440 56.30 5.94 26.73
CA GLU A 440 57.69 6.30 27.04
C GLU A 440 57.85 7.55 27.93
N GLY A 441 56.74 8.21 28.32
CA GLY A 441 56.75 9.42 29.17
C GLY A 441 57.21 10.70 28.46
N ILE A 442 57.19 10.73 27.12
CA ILE A 442 57.75 11.82 26.29
C ILE A 442 56.68 12.84 25.85
N THR A 443 55.39 12.53 26.02
CA THR A 443 54.26 13.42 25.69
C THR A 443 53.23 13.48 26.83
N SER A 444 52.30 14.43 26.75
CA SER A 444 51.24 14.65 27.73
C SER A 444 49.96 13.89 27.38
N MET A 445 49.17 13.54 28.40
CA MET A 445 47.85 12.92 28.21
C MET A 445 46.91 13.75 27.33
N THR A 446 47.00 15.09 27.42
CA THR A 446 46.19 15.98 26.60
C THR A 446 46.45 15.80 25.10
N GLU A 447 47.72 15.57 24.71
CA GLU A 447 48.10 15.35 23.31
C GLU A 447 47.52 14.02 22.79
N VAL A 448 47.63 12.95 23.59
CA VAL A 448 47.04 11.64 23.27
C VAL A 448 45.52 11.72 23.09
N LEU A 449 44.81 12.36 24.02
CA LEU A 449 43.35 12.52 23.93
C LEU A 449 42.93 13.41 22.76
N GLN A 450 43.75 14.41 22.40
CA GLN A 450 43.48 15.24 21.23
C GLN A 450 43.64 14.45 19.93
N ASP A 451 44.65 13.59 19.83
CA ASP A 451 44.85 12.74 18.66
C ASP A 451 43.81 11.60 18.58
N GLU A 452 43.37 11.06 19.73
CA GLU A 452 42.24 10.11 19.79
C GLU A 452 40.96 10.74 19.22
N MET A 453 40.63 11.96 19.65
CA MET A 453 39.45 12.68 19.18
C MET A 453 39.51 12.91 17.66
N ARG A 454 40.69 13.28 17.13
CA ARG A 454 40.91 13.47 15.69
C ARG A 454 40.78 12.16 14.91
N MET A 455 41.31 11.07 15.44
CA MET A 455 41.16 9.74 14.83
C MET A 455 39.68 9.32 14.80
N SER A 456 38.96 9.48 15.90
CA SER A 456 37.53 9.18 16.01
C SER A 456 36.70 10.04 15.05
N GLU A 457 37.01 11.33 14.91
CA GLU A 457 36.38 12.21 13.92
C GLU A 457 36.66 11.75 12.48
N ALA A 458 37.90 11.38 12.16
CA ALA A 458 38.28 10.89 10.85
C ALA A 458 37.59 9.56 10.49
N GLN A 459 37.46 8.63 11.45
CA GLN A 459 36.69 7.39 11.30
C GLN A 459 35.21 7.69 10.97
N ASN A 460 34.55 8.57 11.72
CA ASN A 460 33.15 8.94 11.48
C ASN A 460 32.97 9.61 10.10
N ASN A 461 33.92 10.45 9.68
CA ASN A 461 33.92 11.09 8.37
C ASN A 461 34.10 10.07 7.22
N TYR A 462 34.96 9.07 7.40
CA TYR A 462 35.13 7.97 6.43
C TYR A 462 33.87 7.13 6.28
N ILE A 463 33.26 6.71 7.39
CA ILE A 463 32.01 5.94 7.40
C ILE A 463 30.89 6.71 6.70
N SER A 464 30.74 8.00 7.02
CA SER A 464 29.73 8.88 6.41
C SER A 464 29.97 9.06 4.90
N ALA A 465 31.23 9.26 4.50
CA ALA A 465 31.60 9.36 3.08
C ALA A 465 31.31 8.06 2.31
N HIS A 466 31.52 6.90 2.95
CA HIS A 466 31.20 5.60 2.35
C HIS A 466 29.70 5.45 2.09
N TYR A 467 28.86 5.75 3.08
CA TYR A 467 27.41 5.71 2.95
C TYR A 467 26.93 6.62 1.81
N ASN A 468 27.38 7.88 1.80
CA ASN A 468 27.00 8.86 0.80
C ASN A 468 27.39 8.41 -0.62
N TYR A 469 28.58 7.84 -0.79
CA TYR A 469 29.00 7.32 -2.09
C TYR A 469 28.09 6.19 -2.59
N ARG A 470 27.71 5.24 -1.71
CA ARG A 470 26.75 4.17 -2.07
C ARG A 470 25.37 4.71 -2.42
N VAL A 471 24.85 5.64 -1.63
CA VAL A 471 23.52 6.21 -1.83
C VAL A 471 23.42 7.00 -3.14
N THR A 472 24.44 7.80 -3.47
CA THR A 472 24.48 8.51 -4.75
C THR A 472 24.54 7.54 -5.93
N ASN A 473 25.27 6.43 -5.79
CA ASN A 473 25.33 5.38 -6.80
C ASN A 473 23.94 4.74 -7.05
N LEU A 474 23.20 4.44 -5.97
CA LEU A 474 21.82 3.95 -6.06
C LEU A 474 20.88 4.95 -6.74
N MET A 475 21.05 6.25 -6.44
CA MET A 475 20.23 7.31 -7.04
C MET A 475 20.47 7.43 -8.55
N LEU A 476 21.72 7.30 -8.99
CA LEU A 476 22.06 7.27 -10.42
C LEU A 476 21.53 6.01 -11.12
N LEU A 477 21.59 4.83 -10.48
CA LEU A 477 20.96 3.62 -11.03
C LEU A 477 19.46 3.82 -11.26
N LYS A 478 18.76 4.52 -10.36
CA LYS A 478 17.35 4.86 -10.57
C LYS A 478 17.17 5.80 -11.77
N LEU A 479 17.91 6.90 -11.83
CA LEU A 479 17.76 7.91 -12.89
C LEU A 479 18.18 7.40 -14.29
N THR A 480 19.06 6.41 -14.34
CA THR A 480 19.47 5.71 -15.57
C THR A 480 18.56 4.52 -15.92
N GLY A 481 17.56 4.19 -15.10
CA GLY A 481 16.65 3.06 -15.31
C GLY A 481 17.29 1.68 -15.11
N GLN A 482 18.44 1.63 -14.43
CA GLN A 482 19.23 0.42 -14.20
C GLN A 482 19.07 -0.14 -12.78
N ILE A 483 18.17 0.41 -11.96
CA ILE A 483 17.99 -0.03 -10.56
C ILE A 483 17.62 -1.51 -10.42
N SER A 484 16.96 -2.08 -11.44
CA SER A 484 16.65 -3.51 -11.50
C SER A 484 17.88 -4.41 -11.61
N SER A 485 19.05 -3.88 -11.97
CA SER A 485 20.33 -4.63 -11.99
C SER A 485 20.79 -5.06 -10.61
N LEU A 486 20.32 -4.42 -9.53
CA LEU A 486 20.60 -4.82 -8.15
C LEU A 486 19.98 -6.18 -7.77
N PHE A 487 19.13 -6.73 -8.65
CA PHE A 487 18.43 -7.99 -8.47
C PHE A 487 18.97 -9.09 -9.41
N LYS A 488 19.95 -8.81 -10.27
CA LYS A 488 20.46 -9.75 -11.27
C LYS A 488 21.64 -10.58 -10.79
#